data_AF-A0A0C3BZY6-F1
#
_entry.id   AF-A0A0C3BZY6-F1
#
_cell.length_a   1.000
_cell.length_b   1.000
_cell.length_c   1.000
_cell.angle_alpha   90.00
_cell.angle_beta   90.00
_cell.angle_gamma   90.00
#
_symmetry.space_group_name_H-M   'P 1'
#
loop_
_entity.id
_entity.type
_entity.pdbx_description
1 polymer ?
#
loop_
_entity_poly.entity_id
_entity_poly.type
_entity_poly.pdbx_seq_one_letter_code
_entity_poly.pdbx_strand_id
1 'polypeptide(L)'
;YFVKYDDYETLQPQIPTQLYISRYAESQADAPRIPKVIHHFEGDQGTGYFVMEYIKLSDPSPSDLPERTAEALKWLSGVPAPSEHVMGPLGPGHIRHRFFKDNMAPLLFSSIKALELYIDKVRPYLYFLKHPPSADIFSSEPLIFMQSDMDPSNFGVDNGGNTVLLDFGDIGLLPASFAISTMSLDDTFTAVAKFLGWSGSSNLASITVISHCLWLASDPCLGASTCT
;
A
#
# COMPACT_ATOMS: atom_id res chain seq x y z
N TYR A 1 -6.55 24.87 -1.00
CA TYR A 1 -5.48 23.92 -0.64
C TYR A 1 -6.00 22.96 0.40
N PHE A 2 -5.47 21.74 0.42
CA PHE A 2 -5.69 20.77 1.47
C PHE A 2 -4.42 20.68 2.30
N VAL A 3 -4.53 20.63 3.62
CA VAL A 3 -3.39 20.56 4.54
C VAL A 3 -3.58 19.37 5.45
N LYS A 4 -2.70 18.38 5.33
CA LYS A 4 -2.55 17.28 6.30
C LYS A 4 -1.47 17.69 7.30
N TYR A 5 -1.70 17.44 8.58
CA TYR A 5 -0.72 17.68 9.64
C TYR A 5 -0.75 16.53 10.62
N ASP A 6 0.43 16.12 11.07
CA ASP A 6 0.66 15.02 12.02
C ASP A 6 2.11 15.11 12.50
N ASP A 7 2.57 14.14 13.28
CA ASP A 7 3.99 13.91 13.50
C ASP A 7 4.75 13.81 12.16
N TYR A 8 5.87 14.53 12.05
CA TYR A 8 6.61 14.63 10.79
C TYR A 8 7.15 13.27 10.32
N GLU A 9 7.57 12.39 11.24
CA GLU A 9 8.05 11.05 10.91
C GLU A 9 6.92 10.17 10.34
N THR A 10 5.68 10.42 10.76
CA THR A 10 4.49 9.71 10.26
C THR A 10 4.10 10.15 8.85
N LEU A 11 4.26 11.44 8.52
CA LEU A 11 3.95 12.01 7.20
C LEU A 11 5.05 11.78 6.16
N GLN A 12 6.31 11.72 6.60
CA GLN A 12 7.45 11.67 5.69
C GLN A 12 7.41 10.50 4.67
N PRO A 13 6.99 9.26 5.02
CA PRO A 13 6.93 8.16 4.06
C PRO A 13 6.05 8.45 2.83
N GLN A 14 4.97 9.23 3.02
CA GLN A 14 4.00 9.58 1.99
C GLN A 14 4.57 10.55 0.95
N ILE A 15 5.40 11.50 1.38
CA ILE A 15 5.77 12.68 0.57
C ILE A 15 6.52 12.27 -0.70
N PRO A 16 7.61 11.48 -0.66
CA PRO A 16 8.34 11.09 -1.87
C PRO A 16 7.51 10.18 -2.78
N THR A 17 6.68 9.32 -2.20
CA THR A 17 5.77 8.45 -2.95
C THR A 17 4.77 9.26 -3.76
N GLN A 18 4.07 10.22 -3.13
CA GLN A 18 3.10 11.07 -3.81
C GLN A 18 3.78 11.97 -4.85
N LEU A 19 4.93 12.58 -4.53
CA LEU A 19 5.70 13.41 -5.47
C LEU A 19 6.10 12.64 -6.73
N TYR A 20 6.56 11.39 -6.56
CA TYR A 20 6.98 10.56 -7.68
C TYR A 20 5.80 10.20 -8.58
N ILE A 21 4.74 9.66 -7.99
CA ILE A 21 3.58 9.17 -8.76
C ILE A 21 2.81 10.34 -9.39
N SER A 22 2.68 11.48 -8.71
CA SER A 22 2.03 12.65 -9.28
C SER A 22 2.81 13.20 -10.49
N ARG A 23 4.15 13.22 -10.44
CA ARG A 23 4.99 13.63 -11.58
C ARG A 23 4.89 12.64 -12.74
N TYR A 24 4.85 11.35 -12.44
CA TYR A 24 4.65 10.33 -13.47
C TYR A 24 3.28 10.52 -14.16
N ALA A 25 2.22 10.73 -13.38
CA ALA A 25 0.87 10.99 -13.89
C ALA A 25 0.79 12.21 -14.84
N GLU A 26 1.54 13.28 -14.59
CA GLU A 26 1.58 14.46 -15.46
C GLU A 26 2.04 14.16 -16.90
N SER A 27 2.74 13.04 -17.11
CA SER A 27 3.22 12.60 -18.43
C SER A 27 2.30 11.61 -19.14
N GLN A 28 1.23 11.14 -18.49
CA GLN A 28 0.38 10.05 -18.97
C GLN A 28 -1.06 10.54 -19.19
N ALA A 29 -1.62 10.32 -20.37
CA ALA A 29 -2.95 10.83 -20.72
C ALA A 29 -4.10 10.10 -20.01
N ASP A 30 -3.87 8.86 -19.58
CA ASP A 30 -4.82 7.95 -18.94
C ASP A 30 -4.64 7.87 -17.41
N ALA A 31 -3.73 8.65 -16.84
CA ALA A 31 -3.50 8.64 -15.40
C ALA A 31 -4.69 9.19 -14.61
N PRO A 32 -4.98 8.63 -13.43
CA PRO A 32 -5.88 9.28 -12.48
C PRO A 32 -5.29 10.63 -12.06
N ARG A 33 -6.16 11.59 -11.76
CA ARG A 33 -5.76 12.86 -11.17
C ARG A 33 -5.26 12.61 -9.74
N ILE A 34 -4.08 13.11 -9.45
CA ILE A 34 -3.43 13.01 -8.14
C ILE A 34 -3.22 14.44 -7.59
N PRO A 35 -3.54 14.71 -6.32
CA PRO A 35 -3.26 16.02 -5.72
C PRO A 35 -1.78 16.37 -5.82
N LYS A 36 -1.47 17.51 -6.44
CA LYS A 36 -0.09 18.01 -6.49
C LYS A 36 0.39 18.40 -5.10
N VAL A 37 1.60 17.96 -4.76
CA VAL A 37 2.31 18.44 -3.56
C VAL A 37 2.80 19.86 -3.81
N ILE A 38 2.47 20.79 -2.92
CA ILE A 38 2.81 22.20 -3.05
C ILE A 38 3.92 22.57 -2.07
N HIS A 39 3.71 22.25 -0.79
CA HIS A 39 4.69 22.46 0.26
C HIS A 39 4.69 21.29 1.23
N HIS A 40 5.86 20.99 1.79
CA HIS A 40 5.98 20.18 2.98
C HIS A 40 7.06 20.81 3.86
N PHE A 41 6.81 20.87 5.17
CA PHE A 41 7.76 21.43 6.13
C PHE A 41 7.46 20.91 7.53
N GLU A 42 8.49 20.90 8.36
CA GLU A 42 8.38 20.66 9.80
C GLU A 42 8.15 22.01 10.51
N GLY A 43 7.16 22.05 11.39
CA GLY A 43 6.89 23.17 12.27
C GLY A 43 7.44 22.91 13.68
N ASP A 44 6.90 23.64 14.66
CA ASP A 44 7.33 23.48 16.04
C ASP A 44 6.97 22.09 16.60
N GLN A 45 7.79 21.59 17.53
CA GLN A 45 7.57 20.34 18.26
C GLN A 45 7.44 19.08 17.38
N GLY A 46 8.08 19.07 16.20
CA GLY A 46 8.07 17.90 15.31
C GLY A 46 6.78 17.72 14.50
N THR A 47 5.88 18.71 14.50
CA THR A 47 4.66 18.65 13.69
C THR A 47 5.02 18.85 12.22
N GLY A 48 4.74 17.85 11.38
CA GLY A 48 4.83 17.96 9.94
C GLY A 48 3.59 18.58 9.32
N TYR A 49 3.78 19.40 8.29
CA TYR A 49 2.72 19.95 7.46
C TYR A 49 2.92 19.51 6.02
N PHE A 50 1.85 18.98 5.42
CA PHE A 50 1.83 18.53 4.04
C PHE A 50 0.69 19.24 3.29
N VAL A 51 1.07 20.24 2.50
CA VAL A 51 0.16 21.11 1.75
C VAL A 51 0.08 20.63 0.32
N MET A 52 -1.13 20.28 -0.11
CA MET A 52 -1.41 19.77 -1.44
C MET A 52 -2.58 20.50 -2.11
N GLU A 53 -2.71 20.28 -3.40
CA GLU A 53 -3.88 20.67 -4.17
C GLU A 53 -5.16 20.15 -3.50
N TYR A 54 -6.16 21.02 -3.36
CA TYR A 54 -7.49 20.57 -2.95
C TYR A 54 -8.28 20.18 -4.20
N ILE A 55 -8.64 18.91 -4.31
CA ILE A 55 -9.48 18.40 -5.38
C ILE A 55 -10.90 18.26 -4.83
N LYS A 56 -11.84 19.00 -5.42
CA LYS A 56 -13.26 18.85 -5.10
C LYS A 56 -13.80 17.61 -5.83
N LEU A 57 -14.19 16.60 -5.07
CA LEU A 57 -14.88 15.42 -5.59
C LEU A 57 -16.35 15.73 -5.86
N SER A 58 -16.91 15.01 -6.83
CA SER A 58 -18.34 15.01 -7.15
C SER A 58 -19.13 14.32 -6.03
N ASP A 59 -20.26 14.90 -5.66
CA ASP A 59 -21.18 14.37 -4.66
C ASP A 59 -22.63 14.48 -5.21
N PRO A 60 -23.36 13.36 -5.40
CA PRO A 60 -22.94 11.99 -5.10
C PRO A 60 -21.85 11.46 -6.06
N SER A 61 -21.07 10.49 -5.58
CA SER A 61 -20.15 9.72 -6.42
C SER A 61 -20.91 9.04 -7.56
N PRO A 62 -20.31 8.95 -8.77
CA PRO A 62 -20.97 8.32 -9.89
C PRO A 62 -21.07 6.79 -9.68
N SER A 63 -22.07 6.17 -10.33
CA SER A 63 -22.33 4.74 -10.18
C SER A 63 -21.22 3.85 -10.75
N ASP A 64 -20.39 4.38 -11.66
CA ASP A 64 -19.24 3.70 -12.28
C ASP A 64 -17.92 3.89 -11.49
N LEU A 65 -17.99 4.38 -10.25
CA LEU A 65 -16.81 4.55 -9.40
C LEU A 65 -16.02 3.25 -9.17
N PRO A 66 -16.62 2.06 -9.00
CA PRO A 66 -15.87 0.82 -8.86
C PRO A 66 -14.99 0.49 -10.09
N GLU A 67 -15.52 0.67 -11.29
CA GLU A 67 -14.80 0.49 -12.56
C GLU A 67 -13.63 1.47 -12.66
N ARG A 68 -13.89 2.75 -12.33
CA ARG A 68 -12.86 3.80 -12.31
C ARG A 68 -11.76 3.53 -11.30
N THR A 69 -12.13 3.02 -10.13
CA THR A 69 -11.20 2.63 -9.07
C THR A 69 -10.31 1.49 -9.54
N ALA A 70 -10.88 0.48 -10.21
CA ALA A 70 -10.12 -0.62 -10.79
C ALA A 70 -9.11 -0.14 -11.84
N GLU A 71 -9.51 0.75 -12.76
CA GLU A 71 -8.60 1.31 -13.76
C GLU A 71 -7.51 2.19 -13.11
N ALA A 72 -7.82 2.96 -12.07
CA ALA A 72 -6.83 3.74 -11.33
C ALA A 72 -5.79 2.87 -10.62
N LEU A 73 -6.23 1.76 -10.00
CA LEU A 73 -5.33 0.80 -9.34
C LEU A 73 -4.52 -0.01 -10.34
N LYS A 74 -5.10 -0.36 -11.49
CA LYS A 74 -4.39 -0.99 -12.60
C LYS A 74 -3.30 -0.05 -13.14
N TRP A 75 -3.63 1.22 -13.36
CA TRP A 75 -2.65 2.23 -13.74
C TRP A 75 -1.55 2.36 -12.69
N LEU A 76 -1.91 2.44 -11.40
CA LEU A 76 -0.97 2.52 -10.28
C LEU A 76 0.00 1.33 -10.27
N SER A 77 -0.52 0.12 -10.48
CA SER A 77 0.30 -1.10 -10.54
C SER A 77 1.29 -1.13 -11.71
N GLY A 78 1.02 -0.35 -12.75
CA GLY A 78 1.88 -0.19 -13.93
C GLY A 78 2.89 0.97 -13.82
N VAL A 79 2.84 1.76 -12.75
CA VAL A 79 3.83 2.83 -12.52
C VAL A 79 5.20 2.18 -12.31
N PRO A 80 6.25 2.57 -13.07
CA PRO A 80 7.56 1.99 -12.92
C PRO A 80 8.15 2.34 -11.56
N ALA A 81 8.87 1.40 -10.94
CA ALA A 81 9.67 1.70 -9.76
C ALA A 81 10.88 2.57 -10.14
N PRO A 82 11.28 3.54 -9.28
CA PRO A 82 12.58 4.19 -9.41
C PRO A 82 13.71 3.14 -9.40
N SER A 83 14.78 3.39 -10.16
CA SER A 83 16.00 2.58 -10.09
C SER A 83 16.50 2.53 -8.64
N GLU A 84 16.95 1.35 -8.20
CA GLU A 84 17.45 1.07 -6.84
C GLU A 84 16.39 1.04 -5.72
N HIS A 85 15.11 1.37 -5.98
CA HIS A 85 14.07 1.22 -4.95
C HIS A 85 13.69 -0.25 -4.80
N VAL A 86 13.67 -0.74 -3.55
CA VAL A 86 13.45 -2.16 -3.30
C VAL A 86 12.01 -2.46 -2.94
N MET A 87 11.48 -1.89 -1.85
CA MET A 87 10.15 -2.25 -1.33
C MET A 87 9.65 -1.16 -0.38
N GLY A 88 8.32 -1.06 -0.27
CA GLY A 88 7.65 -0.13 0.64
C GLY A 88 7.49 1.27 0.06
N PRO A 89 7.20 2.28 0.89
CA PRO A 89 7.10 3.66 0.45
C PRO A 89 8.42 4.14 -0.15
N LEU A 90 8.37 5.12 -1.06
CA LEU A 90 9.59 5.75 -1.59
C LEU A 90 10.25 6.67 -0.57
N GLY A 91 9.48 7.20 0.38
CA GLY A 91 10.03 7.88 1.54
C GLY A 91 10.57 6.89 2.56
N PRO A 92 11.38 7.34 3.52
CA PRO A 92 11.77 6.49 4.63
C PRO A 92 10.51 6.10 5.41
N GLY A 93 10.49 4.88 5.91
CA GLY A 93 9.35 4.37 6.66
C GLY A 93 9.12 2.90 6.41
N HIS A 94 8.30 2.32 7.27
CA HIS A 94 7.90 0.93 7.19
C HIS A 94 6.84 0.72 6.11
N ILE A 95 6.75 -0.51 5.61
CA ILE A 95 5.61 -0.93 4.80
C ILE A 95 4.35 -0.79 5.65
N ARG A 96 3.34 -0.08 5.13
CA ARG A 96 2.00 -0.04 5.73
C ARG A 96 1.08 -1.00 4.98
N HIS A 97 0.61 -2.03 5.67
CA HIS A 97 -0.30 -3.04 5.11
C HIS A 97 -0.91 -3.91 6.21
N ARG A 98 -2.18 -4.31 6.07
CA ARG A 98 -2.92 -5.23 6.96
C ARG A 98 -2.35 -6.66 7.04
N PHE A 99 -1.24 -6.92 6.35
CA PHE A 99 -0.51 -8.19 6.46
C PHE A 99 0.31 -8.22 7.75
N PHE A 100 0.77 -7.06 8.19
CA PHE A 100 1.51 -6.90 9.42
C PHE A 100 0.57 -6.51 10.55
N LYS A 101 0.98 -6.82 11.78
CA LYS A 101 0.26 -6.39 12.98
C LYS A 101 0.22 -4.86 13.01
N ASP A 102 -0.90 -4.29 13.46
CA ASP A 102 -1.09 -2.84 13.56
C ASP A 102 -0.89 -2.08 12.22
N ASN A 103 -1.09 -2.80 11.10
CA ASN A 103 -0.94 -2.31 9.73
C ASN A 103 0.46 -1.81 9.37
N MET A 104 1.51 -2.19 10.11
CA MET A 104 2.87 -1.70 9.88
C MET A 104 3.89 -2.82 10.00
N ALA A 105 4.79 -2.93 9.02
CA ALA A 105 5.93 -3.84 9.10
C ALA A 105 6.83 -3.47 10.28
N PRO A 106 7.29 -4.46 11.07
CA PRO A 106 8.16 -4.18 12.22
C PRO A 106 9.61 -3.88 11.83
N LEU A 107 9.98 -4.14 10.57
CA LEU A 107 11.34 -3.98 10.05
C LEU A 107 11.30 -3.34 8.67
N LEU A 108 12.39 -2.64 8.33
CA LEU A 108 12.68 -2.25 6.96
C LEU A 108 13.25 -3.46 6.22
N PHE A 109 12.62 -3.83 5.11
CA PHE A 109 13.06 -4.97 4.30
C PHE A 109 13.91 -4.50 3.13
N SER A 110 15.16 -4.96 3.09
CA SER A 110 16.11 -4.63 2.01
C SER A 110 15.96 -5.49 0.76
N SER A 111 15.06 -6.48 0.77
CA SER A 111 14.77 -7.37 -0.36
C SER A 111 13.52 -8.22 -0.09
N ILE A 112 12.95 -8.79 -1.15
CA ILE A 112 11.97 -9.88 -1.05
C ILE A 112 12.50 -10.99 -0.13
N LYS A 113 13.77 -11.36 -0.28
CA LYS A 113 14.35 -12.43 0.52
C LYS A 113 14.35 -12.12 2.02
N ALA A 114 14.60 -10.87 2.40
CA ALA A 114 14.53 -10.43 3.79
C ALA A 114 13.10 -10.53 4.35
N LEU A 115 12.08 -10.15 3.56
CA LEU A 115 10.67 -10.31 3.93
C LEU A 115 10.29 -11.79 4.11
N GLU A 116 10.71 -12.66 3.19
CA GLU A 116 10.47 -14.10 3.29
C GLU A 116 11.15 -14.73 4.52
N LEU A 117 12.38 -14.32 4.83
CA LEU A 117 13.09 -14.77 6.04
C LEU A 117 12.39 -14.31 7.32
N TYR A 118 11.77 -13.13 7.31
CA TYR A 118 10.94 -12.67 8.41
C TYR A 118 9.68 -13.52 8.57
N ILE A 119 9.00 -13.82 7.47
CA ILE A 119 7.83 -14.69 7.44
C ILE A 119 8.16 -16.12 7.88
N ASP A 120 9.32 -16.64 7.51
CA ASP A 120 9.74 -17.98 7.89
C ASP A 120 9.81 -18.16 9.42
N LYS A 121 9.99 -17.06 10.17
CA LYS A 121 9.99 -17.12 11.63
C LYS A 121 8.64 -17.47 12.25
N VAL A 122 7.52 -17.32 11.51
CA VAL A 122 6.22 -17.80 12.00
C VAL A 122 6.00 -19.29 11.74
N ARG A 123 6.91 -19.98 11.05
CA ARG A 123 6.80 -21.42 10.78
C ARG A 123 6.54 -22.29 12.02
N PRO A 124 7.15 -22.05 13.19
CA PRO A 124 6.84 -22.81 14.40
C PRO A 124 5.38 -22.72 14.83
N TYR A 125 4.69 -21.62 14.49
CA TYR A 125 3.28 -21.41 14.81
C TYR A 125 2.34 -22.11 13.82
N LEU A 126 2.85 -22.60 12.69
CA LEU A 126 2.08 -23.31 11.66
C LEU A 126 1.97 -24.83 11.92
N TYR A 127 2.38 -25.31 13.09
CA TYR A 127 2.45 -26.75 13.43
C TYR A 127 1.10 -27.48 13.33
N PHE A 128 -0.01 -26.74 13.44
CA PHE A 128 -1.37 -27.30 13.34
C PHE A 128 -1.80 -27.56 11.88
N LEU A 129 -1.06 -27.05 10.89
CA LEU A 129 -1.35 -27.25 9.47
C LEU A 129 -0.67 -28.51 8.96
N LYS A 130 -1.44 -29.37 8.29
CA LYS A 130 -0.90 -30.56 7.59
C LYS A 130 0.09 -30.18 6.49
N HIS A 131 -0.14 -29.04 5.84
CA HIS A 131 0.67 -28.49 4.76
C HIS A 131 0.86 -26.99 4.99
N PRO A 132 1.87 -26.59 5.78
CA PRO A 132 2.13 -25.17 6.02
C PRO A 132 2.52 -24.46 4.71
N PRO A 133 2.10 -23.20 4.51
CA PRO A 133 2.56 -22.38 3.41
C PRO A 133 4.10 -22.33 3.31
N SER A 134 4.61 -22.23 2.09
CA SER A 134 6.03 -21.97 1.90
C SER A 134 6.37 -20.54 2.34
N ALA A 135 7.63 -20.30 2.68
CA ALA A 135 8.11 -18.96 3.00
C ALA A 135 8.49 -18.16 1.74
N ASP A 136 8.72 -18.83 0.61
CA ASP A 136 9.12 -18.23 -0.66
C ASP A 136 7.95 -17.79 -1.56
N ILE A 137 6.79 -17.49 -0.94
CA ILE A 137 5.54 -17.19 -1.66
C ILE A 137 5.61 -15.94 -2.54
N PHE A 138 6.61 -15.08 -2.36
CA PHE A 138 6.77 -13.84 -3.13
C PHE A 138 7.92 -13.87 -4.13
N SER A 139 8.75 -14.92 -4.12
CA SER A 139 10.02 -14.97 -4.88
C SER A 139 9.85 -14.77 -6.40
N SER A 140 8.69 -15.12 -6.97
CA SER A 140 8.40 -14.97 -8.39
C SER A 140 7.44 -13.83 -8.72
N GLU A 141 7.01 -13.05 -7.71
CA GLU A 141 6.01 -12.01 -7.92
C GLU A 141 6.65 -10.71 -8.39
N PRO A 142 6.01 -9.99 -9.33
CA PRO A 142 6.41 -8.63 -9.61
C PRO A 142 6.11 -7.74 -8.41
N LEU A 143 6.97 -6.75 -8.22
CA LEU A 143 6.73 -5.64 -7.32
C LEU A 143 5.91 -4.58 -8.06
N ILE A 144 4.80 -4.15 -7.45
CA ILE A 144 3.90 -3.14 -8.00
C ILE A 144 3.62 -2.06 -6.95
N PHE A 145 3.41 -0.82 -7.38
CA PHE A 145 2.80 0.16 -6.48
C PHE A 145 1.35 -0.24 -6.24
N MET A 146 0.95 -0.24 -4.97
CA MET A 146 -0.42 -0.53 -4.58
C MET A 146 -0.88 0.39 -3.47
N GLN A 147 -2.19 0.62 -3.41
CA GLN A 147 -2.85 1.26 -2.28
C GLN A 147 -3.26 0.19 -1.28
N SER A 148 -2.67 0.21 -0.08
CA SER A 148 -3.02 -0.73 0.99
C SER A 148 -4.22 -0.26 1.81
N ASP A 149 -4.48 1.05 1.82
CA ASP A 149 -5.67 1.63 2.44
C ASP A 149 -6.81 1.74 1.42
N MET A 150 -7.51 0.63 1.22
CA MET A 150 -8.69 0.56 0.36
C MET A 150 -9.89 1.11 1.12
N ASP A 151 -9.93 2.42 1.36
CA ASP A 151 -11.12 3.13 1.86
C ASP A 151 -11.82 3.86 0.69
N PRO A 152 -13.16 3.83 0.59
CA PRO A 152 -13.87 4.53 -0.48
C PRO A 152 -13.57 6.03 -0.58
N SER A 153 -13.20 6.68 0.53
CA SER A 153 -12.83 8.10 0.54
C SER A 153 -11.49 8.41 -0.15
N ASN A 154 -10.68 7.38 -0.43
CA ASN A 154 -9.42 7.51 -1.16
C ASN A 154 -9.61 7.57 -2.69
N PHE A 155 -10.84 7.38 -3.17
CA PHE A 155 -11.18 7.38 -4.59
C PHE A 155 -12.35 8.33 -4.89
N GLY A 156 -12.37 8.89 -6.09
CA GLY A 156 -13.50 9.72 -6.50
C GLY A 156 -13.43 10.19 -7.94
N VAL A 157 -14.32 11.11 -8.29
CA VAL A 157 -14.34 11.77 -9.60
C VAL A 157 -14.43 13.27 -9.39
N ASP A 158 -13.52 14.03 -10.00
CA ASP A 158 -13.55 15.49 -9.89
C ASP A 158 -14.67 16.12 -10.75
N ASN A 159 -14.88 17.44 -10.65
CA ASN A 159 -15.87 18.15 -11.46
C ASN A 159 -15.60 18.12 -12.98
N GLY A 160 -14.40 17.72 -13.40
CA GLY A 160 -14.03 17.55 -14.81
C GLY A 160 -14.29 16.13 -15.34
N GLY A 161 -14.77 15.22 -14.49
CA GLY A 161 -15.00 13.81 -14.85
C GLY A 161 -13.75 12.93 -14.76
N ASN A 162 -12.63 13.45 -14.24
CA ASN A 162 -11.41 12.67 -14.07
C ASN A 162 -11.49 11.82 -12.81
N THR A 163 -11.07 10.56 -12.91
CA THR A 163 -10.87 9.70 -11.75
C THR A 163 -9.77 10.28 -10.85
N VAL A 164 -9.99 10.29 -9.55
CA VAL A 164 -9.07 10.86 -8.56
C VAL A 164 -8.57 9.75 -7.64
N LEU A 165 -7.26 9.71 -7.41
CA LEU A 165 -6.61 8.87 -6.40
C LEU A 165 -6.06 9.75 -5.28
N LEU A 166 -6.47 9.47 -4.04
CA LEU A 166 -6.12 10.21 -2.83
C LEU A 166 -5.37 9.31 -1.84
N ASP A 167 -4.93 9.95 -0.75
CA ASP A 167 -4.18 9.42 0.39
C ASP A 167 -3.05 8.43 0.06
N PHE A 168 -1.85 8.97 -0.14
CA PHE A 168 -0.66 8.20 -0.48
C PHE A 168 0.07 7.65 0.75
N GLY A 169 -0.54 7.74 1.94
CA GLY A 169 0.05 7.32 3.22
C GLY A 169 0.43 5.84 3.26
N ASP A 170 -0.37 5.02 2.60
CA ASP A 170 -0.28 3.55 2.61
C ASP A 170 0.06 2.98 1.22
N ILE A 171 0.48 3.85 0.30
CA ILE A 171 0.98 3.45 -1.01
C ILE A 171 2.45 3.04 -0.90
N GLY A 172 2.76 1.84 -1.40
CA GLY A 172 4.13 1.32 -1.42
C GLY A 172 4.34 0.31 -2.55
N LEU A 173 5.61 0.08 -2.88
CA LEU A 173 6.04 -0.94 -3.84
C LEU A 173 6.10 -2.31 -3.14
N LEU A 174 5.19 -3.22 -3.47
CA LEU A 174 5.00 -4.50 -2.75
C LEU A 174 4.75 -5.68 -3.71
N PRO A 175 4.93 -6.94 -3.26
CA PRO A 175 4.56 -8.10 -4.06
C PRO A 175 3.08 -8.04 -4.46
N ALA A 176 2.76 -8.35 -5.71
CA ALA A 176 1.40 -8.19 -6.25
C ALA A 176 0.31 -8.88 -5.41
N SER A 177 0.63 -9.99 -4.73
CA SER A 177 -0.33 -10.69 -3.87
C SER A 177 -0.77 -9.91 -2.62
N PHE A 178 0.00 -8.91 -2.17
CA PHE A 178 -0.44 -7.98 -1.12
C PHE A 178 -1.69 -7.21 -1.57
N ALA A 179 -1.72 -6.76 -2.82
CA ALA A 179 -2.84 -6.00 -3.37
C ALA A 179 -4.11 -6.86 -3.44
N ILE A 180 -3.97 -8.13 -3.83
CA ILE A 180 -5.07 -9.10 -3.83
C ILE A 180 -5.57 -9.36 -2.41
N SER A 181 -4.65 -9.51 -1.45
CA SER A 181 -4.98 -9.70 -0.04
C SER A 181 -5.80 -8.54 0.50
N THR A 182 -5.42 -7.30 0.21
CA THR A 182 -6.15 -6.13 0.70
C THR A 182 -7.57 -6.08 0.16
N MET A 183 -7.77 -6.29 -1.15
CA MET A 183 -9.12 -6.26 -1.74
C MET A 183 -10.03 -7.40 -1.29
N SER A 184 -9.45 -8.54 -0.89
CA SER A 184 -10.21 -9.71 -0.45
C SER A 184 -10.75 -9.59 0.98
N LEU A 185 -10.30 -8.58 1.73
CA LEU A 185 -10.71 -8.35 3.12
C LEU A 185 -11.92 -7.42 3.26
N ASP A 186 -12.34 -6.77 2.18
CA ASP A 186 -13.42 -5.79 2.18
C ASP A 186 -14.39 -6.04 1.01
N ASP A 187 -15.63 -6.39 1.35
CA ASP A 187 -16.69 -6.67 0.39
C ASP A 187 -16.93 -5.49 -0.57
N THR A 188 -16.65 -4.26 -0.13
CA THR A 188 -16.77 -3.02 -0.91
C THR A 188 -15.90 -3.06 -2.18
N PHE A 189 -14.77 -3.76 -2.13
CA PHE A 189 -13.81 -3.84 -3.23
C PHE A 189 -13.87 -5.17 -3.99
N THR A 190 -14.86 -6.02 -3.72
CA THR A 190 -15.10 -7.25 -4.49
C THR A 190 -15.32 -6.95 -5.98
N ALA A 191 -16.09 -5.88 -6.28
CA ALA A 191 -16.30 -5.44 -7.66
C ALA A 191 -14.99 -5.01 -8.33
N VAL A 192 -14.15 -4.26 -7.61
CA VAL A 192 -12.84 -3.80 -8.08
C VAL A 192 -11.91 -4.98 -8.38
N ALA A 193 -11.82 -5.94 -7.46
CA ALA A 193 -11.02 -7.15 -7.64
C ALA A 193 -11.46 -7.98 -8.87
N LYS A 194 -12.77 -8.04 -9.11
CA LYS A 194 -13.34 -8.70 -10.30
C LYS A 194 -12.91 -7.99 -11.59
N PHE A 195 -12.94 -6.66 -11.63
CA PHE A 195 -12.49 -5.89 -12.80
C PHE A 195 -11.01 -6.07 -13.11
N LEU A 196 -10.17 -6.20 -12.07
CA LEU A 196 -8.74 -6.46 -12.23
C LEU A 196 -8.43 -7.91 -12.66
N GLY A 197 -9.41 -8.82 -12.61
CA GLY A 197 -9.19 -10.24 -12.85
C GLY A 197 -8.37 -10.93 -11.76
N TRP A 198 -8.33 -10.35 -10.55
CA TRP A 198 -7.52 -10.83 -9.43
C TRP A 198 -8.25 -11.84 -8.52
N SER A 199 -9.49 -12.19 -8.87
CA SER A 199 -10.27 -13.20 -8.16
C SER A 199 -9.62 -14.59 -8.30
N GLY A 200 -9.02 -15.09 -7.22
CA GLY A 200 -8.57 -16.50 -7.14
C GLY A 200 -7.05 -16.73 -7.19
N SER A 201 -6.22 -15.77 -6.75
CA SER A 201 -4.78 -16.01 -6.61
C SER A 201 -4.49 -17.19 -5.67
N SER A 202 -3.51 -18.02 -6.05
CA SER A 202 -3.08 -19.20 -5.28
C SER A 202 -2.47 -18.84 -3.92
N ASN A 203 -2.00 -17.60 -3.75
CA ASN A 203 -1.24 -17.18 -2.57
C ASN A 203 -2.12 -16.56 -1.48
N LEU A 204 -3.37 -16.21 -1.77
CA LEU A 204 -4.26 -15.54 -0.83
C LEU A 204 -4.46 -16.33 0.47
N ALA A 205 -4.75 -17.64 0.38
CA ALA A 205 -4.93 -18.49 1.55
C ALA A 205 -3.67 -18.55 2.42
N SER A 206 -2.50 -18.65 1.78
CA SER A 206 -1.19 -18.63 2.45
C SER A 206 -0.95 -17.32 3.18
N ILE A 207 -1.18 -16.19 2.50
CA ILE A 207 -0.97 -14.84 3.05
C ILE A 207 -1.87 -14.59 4.25
N THR A 208 -3.15 -14.98 4.18
CA THR A 208 -4.10 -14.84 5.30
C THR A 208 -3.64 -15.62 6.53
N VAL A 209 -3.23 -16.88 6.35
CA VAL A 209 -2.75 -17.73 7.44
C VAL A 209 -1.47 -17.19 8.05
N ILE A 210 -0.51 -16.76 7.22
CA ILE A 210 0.75 -16.16 7.67
C ILE A 210 0.50 -14.87 8.45
N SER A 211 -0.33 -13.97 7.91
CA SER A 211 -0.72 -12.70 8.55
C SER A 211 -1.28 -12.94 9.95
N HIS A 212 -2.24 -13.87 10.07
CA HIS A 212 -2.82 -14.21 11.37
C HIS A 212 -1.78 -14.75 12.36
N CYS A 213 -0.83 -15.57 11.90
CA CYS A 213 0.25 -16.07 12.74
C CYS A 213 1.24 -14.97 13.15
N LEU A 214 1.54 -14.03 12.25
CA LEU A 214 2.36 -12.85 12.56
C LEU A 214 1.70 -11.99 13.65
N TRP A 215 0.38 -11.81 13.58
CA TRP A 215 -0.37 -11.06 14.60
C TRP A 215 -0.34 -11.77 15.95
N LEU A 216 -0.56 -13.09 15.97
CA LEU A 216 -0.53 -13.89 17.20
C LEU A 216 0.86 -13.96 17.84
N ALA A 217 1.91 -14.08 17.04
CA ALA A 217 3.27 -14.18 17.56
C ALA A 217 3.66 -12.93 18.35
N SER A 218 3.19 -11.74 17.93
CA SER A 218 3.32 -10.47 18.67
C SER A 218 4.73 -10.17 19.21
N ASP A 219 5.78 -10.74 18.61
CA ASP A 219 7.17 -10.56 19.03
C ASP A 219 7.81 -9.46 18.15
N PRO A 220 8.01 -8.24 18.70
CA PRO A 220 8.61 -7.13 17.96
C PRO A 220 10.08 -7.38 17.57
N CYS A 221 10.70 -8.44 18.10
CA CYS A 221 12.08 -8.79 17.85
C CYS A 221 12.27 -10.00 16.93
N LEU A 222 11.23 -10.46 16.23
CA LEU A 222 11.35 -11.52 15.22
C LEU A 222 12.33 -11.10 14.11
N GLY A 223 13.64 -11.22 14.33
CA GLY A 223 14.71 -10.83 13.40
C GLY A 223 15.73 -9.80 13.85
N ALA A 224 15.61 -9.22 15.03
CA ALA A 224 16.67 -8.37 15.56
C ALA A 224 17.71 -9.23 16.28
N SER A 225 18.99 -9.05 15.98
CA SER A 225 20.10 -9.72 16.69
C SER A 225 20.12 -9.39 18.19
N THR A 226 19.44 -8.31 18.59
CA THR A 226 19.28 -7.83 19.96
C THR A 226 17.95 -7.10 20.11
N CYS A 227 17.07 -7.57 21.00
CA CYS A 227 16.06 -6.69 21.60
C CYS A 227 16.77 -5.78 22.60
N THR A 228 16.54 -4.47 22.54
CA THR A 228 16.81 -3.55 23.66
C THR A 228 15.50 -3.12 24.28
#